data_AF-A0A2W6BLY2-F1
#
_entry.id   AF-A0A2W6BLY2-F1
#
_cell.length_a   1.000
_cell.length_b   1.000
_cell.length_c   1.000
_cell.angle_alpha   90.00
_cell.angle_beta   90.00
_cell.angle_gamma   90.00
#
_symmetry.space_group_name_H-M   'P 1'
#
loop_
_entity.id
_entity.type
_entity.pdbx_description
1 polymer ?
#
loop_
_entity_poly.entity_id
_entity_poly.type
_entity_poly.pdbx_seq_one_letter_code
_entity_poly.pdbx_strand_id
1 'polypeptide(L)'
;MGLAGADAPARSRRDIHRRRQQRERAWDIHARQGGAGIPCRAPRAERIRPVQRSRWRIRLPPLGVAGTPRGTDVTAPPDPPLGARNFVVVILDSLRYDSWLAAKPKSLSGLGELQRRFSYASWTAPSHYNLLMGLLPHTSPAHVYASEYYKQDFLRYSERLGVPDMEFKKLLPSIFLPTYLKHTLGYRTHARVSMPVLNKFTPINRDFDSYELMPCHNDMAAILDQLSFDEERPSFWLLNVGETHYPYAYPGQDSSDLPHISGVHGVFKKLDDIRREGGEVAERFDEATLAALHERQIAALEYLDGVLERLLARLPPNTWLIVTSDHGELFGEEGYFGHGPIAHEKVLEVPFVEGLLR
;
A
#
# COMPACT_ATOMS: atom_id res chain seq x y z
N MET A 1 17.43 -31.84 -50.64
CA MET A 1 18.85 -31.40 -50.67
C MET A 1 18.87 -30.02 -50.03
N GLY A 2 19.58 -29.70 -48.95
CA GLY A 2 20.52 -30.35 -48.05
C GLY A 2 20.78 -29.35 -46.93
N LEU A 3 21.21 -29.85 -45.77
CA LEU A 3 21.33 -29.19 -44.47
C LEU A 3 22.47 -28.16 -44.37
N ALA A 4 22.31 -27.16 -43.48
CA ALA A 4 23.26 -26.66 -42.46
C ALA A 4 22.77 -25.28 -41.97
N GLY A 5 22.49 -25.00 -40.70
CA GLY A 5 23.12 -25.50 -39.47
C GLY A 5 24.26 -24.56 -39.07
N ALA A 6 23.95 -23.41 -38.45
CA ALA A 6 24.95 -22.52 -37.85
C ALA A 6 24.73 -22.48 -36.33
N ASP A 7 25.41 -23.39 -35.64
CA ASP A 7 25.53 -23.44 -34.19
C ASP A 7 26.26 -22.20 -33.65
N ALA A 8 25.69 -21.57 -32.63
CA ALA A 8 26.40 -20.63 -31.78
C ALA A 8 27.36 -21.42 -30.85
N PRO A 9 28.60 -20.98 -30.63
CA PRO A 9 29.55 -21.76 -29.87
C PRO A 9 29.21 -21.75 -28.37
N ALA A 10 29.12 -22.95 -27.79
CA ALA A 10 29.07 -23.16 -26.35
C ALA A 10 30.28 -22.49 -25.67
N ARG A 11 30.02 -21.50 -24.80
CA ARG A 11 31.05 -20.84 -24.01
C ARG A 11 31.62 -21.82 -22.98
N SER A 12 32.89 -22.16 -23.12
CA SER A 12 33.57 -23.08 -22.22
C SER A 12 33.66 -22.50 -20.80
N ARG A 13 33.56 -23.35 -19.78
CA ARG A 13 33.78 -23.03 -18.35
C ARG A 13 35.16 -22.38 -18.05
N ARG A 14 36.07 -22.30 -19.02
CA ARG A 14 37.38 -21.64 -18.89
C ARG A 14 37.35 -20.13 -19.11
N ASP A 15 36.35 -19.58 -19.81
CA ASP A 15 36.28 -18.12 -20.08
C ASP A 15 35.70 -17.30 -18.92
N ILE A 16 34.88 -17.93 -18.07
CA ILE A 16 34.34 -17.28 -16.86
C ILE A 16 35.44 -17.14 -15.79
N HIS A 17 36.41 -18.07 -15.74
CA HIS A 17 37.49 -18.04 -14.77
C HIS A 17 38.56 -16.98 -15.07
N ARG A 18 38.75 -16.62 -16.34
CA ARG A 18 39.77 -15.65 -16.78
C ARG A 18 39.40 -14.20 -16.48
N ARG A 19 38.10 -13.85 -16.50
CA ARG A 19 37.60 -12.50 -16.13
C ARG A 19 37.61 -12.24 -14.63
N ARG A 20 37.55 -13.29 -13.79
CA ARG A 20 37.62 -13.17 -12.33
C ARG A 20 39.06 -12.87 -11.86
N GLN A 21 40.07 -13.50 -12.48
CA GLN A 21 41.49 -13.28 -12.15
C GLN A 21 42.08 -11.92 -12.61
N GLN A 22 41.44 -11.21 -13.55
CA GLN A 22 41.88 -9.86 -13.95
C GLN A 22 41.35 -8.76 -13.02
N ARG A 23 40.25 -8.98 -12.31
CA ARG A 23 39.71 -8.03 -11.32
C ARG A 23 40.42 -8.11 -9.95
N GLU A 24 40.93 -9.28 -9.59
CA GLU A 24 41.67 -9.46 -8.32
C GLU A 24 43.10 -8.89 -8.37
N ARG A 25 43.74 -8.78 -9.56
CA ARG A 25 45.08 -8.16 -9.70
C ARG A 25 45.09 -6.63 -9.67
N ALA A 26 43.93 -5.98 -9.81
CA ALA A 26 43.84 -4.52 -9.74
C ALA A 26 43.81 -4.00 -8.29
N TRP A 27 43.49 -4.88 -7.32
CA TRP A 27 43.44 -4.51 -5.90
C TRP A 27 44.78 -4.66 -5.17
N ASP A 28 45.69 -5.50 -5.68
CA ASP A 28 46.97 -5.81 -5.04
C ASP A 28 48.16 -4.90 -5.45
N ILE A 29 47.98 -3.99 -6.42
CA ILE A 29 49.06 -3.12 -6.93
C ILE A 29 49.25 -1.84 -6.08
N HIS A 30 48.37 -1.53 -5.13
CA HIS A 30 48.52 -0.35 -4.25
C HIS A 30 49.04 -0.64 -2.84
N ALA A 31 49.31 -1.90 -2.50
CA ALA A 31 49.67 -2.27 -1.13
C ALA A 31 51.17 -2.48 -0.86
N ARG A 32 52.06 -2.58 -1.87
CA ARG A 32 53.47 -2.97 -1.62
C ARG A 32 54.48 -2.41 -2.62
N GLN A 33 54.80 -1.12 -2.54
CA GLN A 33 56.14 -0.60 -2.83
C GLN A 33 56.44 0.52 -1.83
N GLY A 34 57.49 0.33 -1.02
CA GLY A 34 57.88 1.23 0.06
C GLY A 34 59.23 1.92 -0.15
N GLY A 35 59.45 2.95 0.67
CA GLY A 35 60.75 3.50 1.09
C GLY A 35 61.33 4.60 0.18
N ALA A 36 62.04 5.63 0.66
CA ALA A 36 62.39 6.06 2.02
C ALA A 36 62.95 7.51 1.96
N GLY A 37 62.75 8.29 3.02
CA GLY A 37 63.71 9.30 3.51
C GLY A 37 63.49 10.78 3.13
N ILE A 38 63.22 11.63 4.13
CA ILE A 38 64.10 12.71 4.68
C ILE A 38 63.32 13.39 5.84
N PRO A 39 63.98 13.79 6.96
CA PRO A 39 63.36 13.89 8.27
C PRO A 39 62.84 15.30 8.58
N CYS A 40 61.67 15.40 9.24
CA CYS A 40 61.19 16.68 9.73
C CYS A 40 60.74 16.59 11.20
N ARG A 41 61.34 17.48 12.00
CA ARG A 41 61.23 17.60 13.46
C ARG A 41 59.79 17.81 13.92
N ALA A 42 59.48 17.27 15.09
CA ALA A 42 58.21 17.51 15.79
C ALA A 42 58.03 19.01 16.14
N PRO A 43 56.89 19.63 15.78
CA PRO A 43 56.46 20.88 16.38
C PRO A 43 55.61 20.62 17.63
N ARG A 44 55.71 21.57 18.57
CA ARG A 44 55.13 21.59 19.92
C ARG A 44 53.60 21.46 19.93
N ALA A 45 53.12 20.93 21.06
CA ALA A 45 51.72 20.94 21.46
C ALA A 45 51.16 22.37 21.52
N GLU A 46 50.28 22.70 20.56
CA GLU A 46 49.34 23.80 20.68
C GLU A 46 47.92 23.26 20.85
N ARG A 47 47.24 23.78 21.87
CA ARG A 47 45.86 23.44 22.24
C ARG A 47 44.91 23.65 21.07
N ILE A 48 44.27 22.57 20.63
CA ILE A 48 43.08 22.64 19.79
C ILE A 48 42.01 23.43 20.55
N ARG A 49 41.60 24.59 20.01
CA ARG A 49 40.47 25.37 20.53
C ARG A 49 39.16 24.63 20.23
N PRO A 50 38.20 24.55 21.17
CA PRO A 50 36.94 23.88 20.92
C PRO A 50 36.09 24.68 19.93
N VAL A 51 35.52 23.97 18.95
CA VAL A 51 34.48 24.46 18.05
C VAL A 51 33.26 24.88 18.89
N GLN A 52 32.84 26.14 18.77
CA GLN A 52 31.61 26.64 19.37
C GLN A 52 30.42 25.90 18.77
N ARG A 53 29.78 25.02 19.56
CA ARG A 53 28.46 24.48 19.27
C ARG A 53 27.43 25.61 19.43
N SER A 54 26.91 26.15 18.33
CA SER A 54 25.68 26.92 18.36
C SER A 54 24.53 25.99 18.76
N ARG A 55 24.10 26.09 20.02
CA ARG A 55 22.90 25.42 20.52
C ARG A 55 21.69 26.14 19.92
N TRP A 56 21.05 25.55 18.92
CA TRP A 56 19.65 25.84 18.63
C TRP A 56 18.82 25.35 19.82
N ARG A 57 18.56 26.23 20.78
CA ARG A 57 17.57 25.99 21.84
C ARG A 57 16.19 26.23 21.25
N ILE A 58 15.51 25.17 20.84
CA ILE A 58 14.05 25.21 20.71
C ILE A 58 13.52 25.44 22.13
N ARG A 59 12.99 26.63 22.41
CA ARG A 59 12.19 26.87 23.63
C ARG A 59 10.89 26.09 23.46
N LEU A 60 10.83 24.90 24.02
CA LEU A 60 9.55 24.28 24.33
C LEU A 60 8.85 25.21 25.34
N PRO A 61 7.59 25.60 25.12
CA PRO A 61 6.82 26.30 26.14
C PRO A 61 6.76 25.43 27.40
N PRO A 62 6.67 26.02 28.61
CA PRO A 62 6.52 25.24 29.83
C PRO A 62 5.33 24.31 29.67
N LEU A 63 5.51 23.04 30.05
CA LEU A 63 4.42 22.09 30.24
C LEU A 63 3.51 22.69 31.32
N GLY A 64 2.51 23.45 30.88
CA GLY A 64 1.38 23.81 31.71
C GLY A 64 0.80 22.50 32.21
N VAL A 65 0.62 22.39 33.52
CA VAL A 65 -0.18 21.32 34.12
C VAL A 65 -1.53 21.40 33.42
N ALA A 66 -1.76 20.50 32.47
CA ALA A 66 -3.05 20.38 31.81
C ALA A 66 -4.03 20.10 32.94
N GLY A 67 -4.88 21.08 33.24
CA GLY A 67 -6.08 20.81 34.03
C GLY A 67 -6.76 19.61 33.37
N THR A 68 -7.13 18.62 34.17
CA THR A 68 -8.03 17.57 33.71
C THR A 68 -9.19 18.23 32.97
N PRO A 69 -9.46 17.89 31.69
CA PRO A 69 -10.63 18.39 31.02
C PRO A 69 -11.84 17.93 31.82
N ARG A 70 -12.41 18.83 32.60
CA ARG A 70 -13.75 18.66 33.17
C ARG A 70 -14.71 18.97 32.04
N GLY A 71 -15.55 18.00 31.70
CA GLY A 71 -16.65 18.18 30.76
C GLY A 71 -16.40 17.46 29.45
N THR A 72 -17.00 16.28 29.30
CA THR A 72 -17.40 15.73 28.01
C THR A 72 -18.51 16.62 27.47
N ASP A 73 -18.16 17.78 26.93
CA ASP A 73 -19.06 18.49 26.03
C ASP A 73 -18.97 17.74 24.70
N VAL A 74 -19.77 16.67 24.58
CA VAL A 74 -19.94 15.96 23.31
C VAL A 74 -20.78 16.90 22.45
N THR A 75 -20.12 17.89 21.86
CA THR A 75 -20.73 18.75 20.85
C THR A 75 -21.29 17.85 19.77
N ALA A 76 -22.57 18.01 19.44
CA ALA A 76 -23.20 17.24 18.39
C ALA A 76 -22.37 17.34 17.08
N PRO A 77 -22.26 16.26 16.30
CA PRO A 77 -21.53 16.30 15.04
C PRO A 77 -22.12 17.39 14.13
N PRO A 78 -21.28 18.15 13.40
CA PRO A 78 -21.76 19.24 12.55
C PRO A 78 -22.73 18.72 11.50
N ASP A 79 -23.65 19.56 11.05
CA ASP A 79 -24.56 19.17 9.96
C ASP A 79 -23.78 18.99 8.65
N PRO A 80 -24.11 17.98 7.85
CA PRO A 80 -23.44 17.76 6.58
C PRO A 80 -23.75 18.87 5.57
N PRO A 81 -22.81 19.23 4.69
CA PRO A 81 -23.08 20.17 3.61
C PRO A 81 -24.24 19.70 2.72
N LEU A 82 -25.05 20.64 2.24
CA LEU A 82 -26.12 20.33 1.30
C LEU A 82 -25.55 19.72 0.01
N GLY A 83 -26.09 18.58 -0.41
CA GLY A 83 -25.65 17.86 -1.61
C GLY A 83 -24.41 16.99 -1.43
N ALA A 84 -23.89 16.87 -0.20
CA ALA A 84 -22.80 15.96 0.12
C ALA A 84 -23.13 14.52 -0.31
N ARG A 85 -22.12 13.84 -0.86
CA ARG A 85 -22.22 12.50 -1.45
C ARG A 85 -21.85 11.44 -0.42
N ASN A 86 -22.44 10.26 -0.55
CA ASN A 86 -21.80 9.09 0.05
C ASN A 86 -20.46 8.86 -0.64
N PHE A 87 -19.46 8.40 0.11
CA PHE A 87 -18.12 8.14 -0.43
C PHE A 87 -17.68 6.74 -0.06
N VAL A 88 -17.49 5.88 -1.06
CA VAL A 88 -17.15 4.47 -0.86
C VAL A 88 -15.83 4.18 -1.55
N VAL A 89 -14.90 3.56 -0.83
CA VAL A 89 -13.59 3.16 -1.34
C VAL A 89 -13.43 1.66 -1.12
N VAL A 90 -13.35 0.93 -2.23
CA VAL A 90 -13.08 -0.52 -2.27
C VAL A 90 -11.62 -0.73 -2.64
N ILE A 91 -10.95 -1.53 -1.82
CA ILE A 91 -9.54 -1.88 -1.94
C ILE A 91 -9.45 -3.39 -2.10
N LEU A 92 -9.07 -3.83 -3.30
CA LEU A 92 -8.82 -5.23 -3.65
C LEU A 92 -7.37 -5.53 -3.28
N ASP A 93 -7.15 -6.19 -2.14
CA ASP A 93 -5.81 -6.32 -1.55
C ASP A 93 -4.83 -7.05 -2.48
N SER A 94 -3.64 -6.48 -2.67
CA SER A 94 -2.55 -6.98 -3.53
C SER A 94 -2.86 -7.18 -5.02
N LEU A 95 -3.98 -6.66 -5.54
CA LEU A 95 -4.36 -6.84 -6.93
C LEU A 95 -3.44 -6.08 -7.90
N ARG A 96 -2.87 -6.81 -8.87
CA ARG A 96 -2.08 -6.21 -9.96
C ARG A 96 -2.94 -5.55 -11.03
N TYR A 97 -2.38 -4.51 -11.64
CA TYR A 97 -3.00 -3.84 -12.79
C TYR A 97 -3.17 -4.75 -14.02
N ASP A 98 -2.19 -5.60 -14.32
CA ASP A 98 -2.26 -6.53 -15.45
C ASP A 98 -3.21 -7.71 -15.19
N SER A 99 -3.37 -8.18 -13.95
CA SER A 99 -4.46 -9.09 -13.57
C SER A 99 -5.83 -8.50 -13.91
N TRP A 100 -6.02 -7.19 -13.66
CA TRP A 100 -7.25 -6.49 -14.05
C TRP A 100 -7.45 -6.45 -15.57
N LEU A 101 -6.38 -6.15 -16.33
CA LEU A 101 -6.44 -6.16 -17.80
C LEU A 101 -6.76 -7.54 -18.37
N ALA A 102 -6.32 -8.60 -17.71
CA ALA A 102 -6.60 -9.97 -18.10
C ALA A 102 -8.06 -10.37 -17.80
N ALA A 103 -8.53 -10.13 -16.57
CA ALA A 103 -9.89 -10.48 -16.13
C ALA A 103 -10.98 -9.68 -16.84
N LYS A 104 -10.71 -8.41 -17.20
CA LYS A 104 -11.65 -7.50 -17.87
C LYS A 104 -13.03 -7.42 -17.18
N PRO A 105 -13.06 -7.04 -15.89
CA PRO A 105 -14.32 -6.92 -15.13
C PRO A 105 -15.27 -5.95 -15.84
N LYS A 106 -16.55 -6.34 -15.93
CA LYS A 106 -17.57 -5.59 -16.68
C LYS A 106 -18.45 -4.73 -15.78
N SER A 107 -18.60 -5.09 -14.50
CA SER A 107 -19.49 -4.41 -13.55
C SER A 107 -19.19 -2.91 -13.45
N LEU A 108 -17.92 -2.53 -13.53
CA LEU A 108 -17.46 -1.14 -13.35
C LEU A 108 -17.38 -0.32 -14.66
N SER A 109 -17.71 -0.92 -15.81
CA SER A 109 -17.59 -0.25 -17.12
C SER A 109 -18.42 1.03 -17.24
N GLY A 110 -19.57 1.10 -16.55
CA GLY A 110 -20.41 2.29 -16.48
C GLY A 110 -20.00 3.30 -15.41
N LEU A 111 -19.06 2.96 -14.52
CA LEU A 111 -18.63 3.82 -13.40
C LEU A 111 -17.61 4.85 -13.86
N GLY A 112 -16.55 4.42 -14.56
CA GLY A 112 -15.48 5.28 -15.02
C GLY A 112 -14.40 4.52 -15.79
N GLU A 113 -13.44 5.26 -16.35
CA GLU A 113 -12.33 4.66 -17.09
C GLU A 113 -11.33 3.98 -16.15
N LEU A 114 -10.83 2.81 -16.57
CA LEU A 114 -9.71 2.15 -15.93
C LEU A 114 -8.43 2.97 -16.10
N GLN A 115 -7.81 3.32 -14.98
CA GLN A 115 -6.55 4.02 -14.94
C GLN A 115 -5.46 3.11 -14.38
N ARG A 116 -4.29 3.16 -15.01
CA ARG A 116 -3.06 2.67 -14.39
C ARG A 116 -2.56 3.71 -13.39
N ARG A 117 -2.38 3.32 -12.13
CA ARG A 117 -1.82 4.20 -11.09
C ARG A 117 -0.73 3.48 -10.29
N PHE A 118 -0.08 4.23 -9.41
CA PHE A 118 1.04 3.77 -8.60
C PHE A 118 0.73 3.98 -7.12
N SER A 119 0.87 2.92 -6.33
CA SER A 119 0.76 2.98 -4.88
C SER A 119 1.94 3.74 -4.26
N TYR A 120 1.67 4.41 -3.14
CA TYR A 120 2.70 5.06 -2.32
C TYR A 120 3.54 4.06 -1.52
N ALA A 121 3.05 2.84 -1.32
CA ALA A 121 3.73 1.83 -0.52
C ALA A 121 3.49 0.42 -1.05
N SER A 122 4.48 -0.44 -0.88
CA SER A 122 4.44 -1.84 -1.33
C SER A 122 3.85 -2.81 -0.32
N TRP A 123 3.16 -2.32 0.72
CA TRP A 123 2.61 -3.14 1.80
C TRP A 123 1.29 -2.56 2.31
N THR A 124 0.38 -3.45 2.70
CA THR A 124 -1.00 -3.17 3.07
C THR A 124 -1.14 -2.03 4.08
N ALA A 125 -0.52 -2.15 5.26
CA ALA A 125 -0.75 -1.17 6.33
C ALA A 125 -0.27 0.26 5.95
N PRO A 126 0.97 0.48 5.48
CA PRO A 126 1.39 1.79 5.00
C PRO A 126 0.54 2.34 3.87
N SER A 127 0.16 1.51 2.88
CA SER A 127 -0.69 1.95 1.77
C SER A 127 -2.05 2.45 2.27
N HIS A 128 -2.66 1.76 3.23
CA HIS A 128 -3.92 2.21 3.84
C HIS A 128 -3.75 3.49 4.67
N TYR A 129 -2.60 3.72 5.32
CA TYR A 129 -2.34 5.02 5.94
C TYR A 129 -2.27 6.14 4.91
N ASN A 130 -1.63 5.93 3.75
CA ASN A 130 -1.63 6.91 2.65
C ASN A 130 -3.06 7.21 2.18
N LEU A 131 -3.87 6.16 1.92
CA LEU A 131 -5.28 6.31 1.53
C LEU A 131 -6.07 7.13 2.55
N LEU A 132 -5.91 6.83 3.84
CA LEU A 132 -6.61 7.53 4.93
C LEU A 132 -6.08 8.94 5.21
N MET A 133 -4.90 9.29 4.71
CA MET A 133 -4.45 10.68 4.64
C MET A 133 -5.11 11.46 3.48
N GLY A 134 -5.90 10.79 2.64
CA GLY A 134 -6.49 11.33 1.42
C GLY A 134 -5.62 11.13 0.17
N LEU A 135 -4.48 10.45 0.27
CA LEU A 135 -3.55 10.22 -0.84
C LEU A 135 -3.92 8.92 -1.56
N LEU A 136 -4.64 9.04 -2.66
CA LEU A 136 -4.99 7.93 -3.55
C LEU A 136 -3.80 7.53 -4.43
N PRO A 137 -3.76 6.31 -4.99
CA PRO A 137 -2.72 5.92 -5.95
C PRO A 137 -2.56 6.98 -7.05
N HIS A 138 -1.32 7.22 -7.46
CA HIS A 138 -0.96 8.37 -8.28
C HIS A 138 -0.63 8.00 -9.73
N THR A 139 -0.74 8.94 -10.67
CA THR A 139 -0.37 8.67 -12.09
C THR A 139 1.14 8.70 -12.35
N SER A 140 1.94 9.13 -11.35
CA SER A 140 3.40 9.25 -11.44
C SER A 140 3.87 10.13 -12.62
N PRO A 141 3.33 11.35 -12.79
CA PRO A 141 3.66 12.18 -13.94
C PRO A 141 5.11 12.67 -13.89
N ALA A 142 5.84 12.49 -15.00
CA ALA A 142 7.17 13.05 -15.16
C ALA A 142 7.11 14.59 -15.18
N HIS A 143 8.17 15.24 -14.68
CA HIS A 143 8.33 16.70 -14.70
C HIS A 143 7.26 17.51 -13.91
N VAL A 144 6.52 16.85 -13.01
CA VAL A 144 5.58 17.52 -12.09
C VAL A 144 6.14 17.45 -10.67
N TYR A 145 6.19 18.58 -9.97
CA TYR A 145 6.56 18.59 -8.55
C TYR A 145 5.52 17.88 -7.71
N ALA A 146 5.95 17.11 -6.71
CA ALA A 146 5.04 16.38 -5.82
C ALA A 146 3.98 17.28 -5.17
N SER A 147 4.35 18.51 -4.78
CA SER A 147 3.42 19.49 -4.20
C SER A 147 2.29 19.90 -5.14
N GLU A 148 2.57 20.01 -6.44
CA GLU A 148 1.56 20.36 -7.44
C GLU A 148 0.63 19.17 -7.70
N TYR A 149 1.17 17.95 -7.68
CA TYR A 149 0.36 16.73 -7.78
C TYR A 149 -0.64 16.63 -6.62
N TYR A 150 -0.18 16.80 -5.37
CA TYR A 150 -1.06 16.73 -4.20
C TYR A 150 -2.19 17.76 -4.29
N LYS A 151 -1.87 18.99 -4.70
CA LYS A 151 -2.87 20.05 -4.85
C LYS A 151 -3.97 19.65 -5.84
N GLN A 152 -3.60 19.11 -7.00
CA GLN A 152 -4.56 18.70 -8.02
C GLN A 152 -5.43 17.54 -7.54
N ASP A 153 -4.86 16.51 -6.91
CA ASP A 153 -5.65 15.36 -6.45
C ASP A 153 -6.53 15.68 -5.24
N PHE A 154 -6.08 16.55 -4.32
CA PHE A 154 -6.92 17.00 -3.21
C PHE A 154 -8.12 17.82 -3.69
N LEU A 155 -7.94 18.71 -4.69
CA LEU A 155 -9.04 19.48 -5.27
C LEU A 155 -10.15 18.59 -5.86
N ARG A 156 -9.81 17.37 -6.30
CA ARG A 156 -10.82 16.41 -6.78
C ARG A 156 -11.76 15.92 -5.68
N TYR A 157 -11.39 16.00 -4.39
CA TYR A 157 -12.34 15.65 -3.32
C TYR A 157 -13.57 16.56 -3.28
N SER A 158 -13.47 17.81 -3.75
CA SER A 158 -14.65 18.68 -3.88
C SER A 158 -15.70 18.07 -4.81
N GLU A 159 -15.23 17.46 -5.91
CA GLU A 159 -16.08 16.68 -6.79
C GLU A 159 -16.50 15.38 -6.10
N ARG A 160 -15.57 14.54 -5.62
CA ARG A 160 -15.88 13.22 -5.03
C ARG A 160 -16.95 13.31 -3.93
N LEU A 161 -16.86 14.32 -3.07
CA LEU A 161 -17.74 14.52 -1.92
C LEU A 161 -18.97 15.37 -2.24
N GLY A 162 -19.05 16.00 -3.42
CA GLY A 162 -20.13 16.93 -3.76
C GLY A 162 -20.12 18.21 -2.93
N VAL A 163 -18.94 18.66 -2.50
CA VAL A 163 -18.75 19.84 -1.65
C VAL A 163 -17.81 20.81 -2.37
N PRO A 164 -18.32 21.79 -3.16
CA PRO A 164 -17.46 22.67 -3.95
C PRO A 164 -16.53 23.54 -3.08
N ASP A 165 -17.03 24.01 -1.94
CA ASP A 165 -16.31 24.95 -1.06
C ASP A 165 -15.57 24.23 0.08
N MET A 166 -14.84 23.15 -0.24
CA MET A 166 -14.04 22.43 0.76
C MET A 166 -12.91 23.27 1.35
N GLU A 167 -12.94 23.47 2.67
CA GLU A 167 -11.87 24.12 3.40
C GLU A 167 -10.73 23.14 3.73
N PHE A 168 -9.90 22.79 2.74
CA PHE A 168 -8.80 21.82 2.90
C PHE A 168 -7.80 22.16 4.03
N LYS A 169 -7.69 23.43 4.43
CA LYS A 169 -6.87 23.84 5.58
C LYS A 169 -7.30 23.17 6.90
N LYS A 170 -8.58 22.80 7.03
CA LYS A 170 -9.14 22.10 8.19
C LYS A 170 -8.73 20.62 8.27
N LEU A 171 -8.09 20.06 7.23
CA LEU A 171 -7.40 18.76 7.36
C LEU A 171 -6.17 18.88 8.28
N LEU A 172 -5.58 20.06 8.43
CA LEU A 172 -4.45 20.29 9.32
C LEU A 172 -4.91 20.56 10.76
N PRO A 173 -4.16 20.09 11.78
CA PRO A 173 -2.88 19.37 11.68
C PRO A 173 -3.02 17.85 11.52
N SER A 174 -4.23 17.29 11.48
CA SER A 174 -4.46 15.82 11.55
C SER A 174 -3.97 15.06 10.32
N ILE A 175 -4.12 15.66 9.13
CA ILE A 175 -3.91 15.06 7.80
C ILE A 175 -4.52 13.66 7.75
N PHE A 176 -5.83 13.59 8.01
CA PHE A 176 -6.54 12.31 8.09
C PHE A 176 -7.99 12.51 7.65
N LEU A 177 -8.35 11.83 6.59
CA LEU A 177 -9.60 11.99 5.90
C LEU A 177 -10.80 11.59 6.78
N PRO A 178 -10.83 10.45 7.51
CA PRO A 178 -11.92 10.14 8.42
C PRO A 178 -12.17 11.22 9.47
N THR A 179 -11.11 11.78 10.07
CA THR A 179 -11.21 12.89 11.03
C THR A 179 -11.92 14.08 10.40
N TYR A 180 -11.51 14.47 9.18
CA TYR A 180 -12.09 15.61 8.48
C TYR A 180 -13.55 15.35 8.06
N LEU A 181 -13.83 14.17 7.50
CA LEU A 181 -15.19 13.79 7.09
C LEU A 181 -16.15 13.81 8.29
N LYS A 182 -15.76 13.21 9.41
CA LYS A 182 -16.59 13.13 10.62
C LYS A 182 -16.75 14.48 11.31
N HIS A 183 -15.64 15.13 11.65
CA HIS A 183 -15.65 16.30 12.54
C HIS A 183 -15.80 17.63 11.82
N THR A 184 -15.59 17.69 10.49
CA THR A 184 -15.78 18.92 9.70
C THR A 184 -16.99 18.83 8.77
N LEU A 185 -17.20 17.69 8.11
CA LEU A 185 -18.29 17.52 7.14
C LEU A 185 -19.48 16.72 7.67
N GLY A 186 -19.46 16.26 8.92
CA GLY A 186 -20.61 15.61 9.55
C GLY A 186 -20.95 14.21 9.04
N TYR A 187 -20.00 13.53 8.36
CA TYR A 187 -20.19 12.19 7.81
C TYR A 187 -20.27 11.13 8.90
N ARG A 188 -21.00 10.05 8.61
CA ARG A 188 -20.80 8.77 9.29
C ARG A 188 -19.63 8.03 8.63
N THR A 189 -18.78 7.41 9.43
CA THR A 189 -17.51 6.83 8.96
C THR A 189 -17.42 5.37 9.34
N HIS A 190 -17.23 4.51 8.32
CA HIS A 190 -17.27 3.07 8.49
C HIS A 190 -16.12 2.38 7.77
N ALA A 191 -15.62 1.29 8.35
CA ALA A 191 -14.67 0.41 7.70
C ALA A 191 -15.01 -1.06 7.93
N ARG A 192 -14.82 -1.87 6.89
CA ARG A 192 -14.73 -3.33 6.95
C ARG A 192 -13.45 -3.74 6.25
N VAL A 193 -12.60 -4.44 6.99
CA VAL A 193 -11.27 -4.83 6.51
C VAL A 193 -11.10 -6.32 6.65
N SER A 194 -10.31 -6.89 5.75
CA SER A 194 -10.10 -8.34 5.71
C SER A 194 -8.70 -8.73 6.16
N MET A 195 -7.75 -7.80 6.08
CA MET A 195 -6.37 -8.07 6.47
C MET A 195 -6.12 -7.86 7.97
N PRO A 196 -5.54 -8.85 8.69
CA PRO A 196 -5.23 -8.73 10.12
C PRO A 196 -4.30 -7.56 10.48
N VAL A 197 -3.45 -7.13 9.55
CA VAL A 197 -2.58 -5.95 9.72
C VAL A 197 -3.36 -4.63 9.85
N LEU A 198 -4.62 -4.62 9.44
CA LEU A 198 -5.53 -3.49 9.55
C LEU A 198 -6.45 -3.60 10.78
N ASN A 199 -6.11 -4.44 11.77
CA ASN A 199 -7.00 -4.64 12.91
C ASN A 199 -7.28 -3.33 13.68
N LYS A 200 -8.47 -3.31 14.32
CA LYS A 200 -9.04 -2.16 15.03
C LYS A 200 -8.24 -1.64 16.23
N PHE A 201 -7.23 -2.39 16.69
CA PHE A 201 -6.40 -2.02 17.84
C PHE A 201 -5.20 -1.14 17.44
N THR A 202 -5.02 -0.87 16.15
CA THR A 202 -3.99 0.03 15.64
C THR A 202 -4.56 1.44 15.38
N PRO A 203 -3.70 2.47 15.24
CA PRO A 203 -4.15 3.84 14.95
C PRO A 203 -4.96 4.02 13.66
N ILE A 204 -5.02 3.00 12.80
CA ILE A 204 -5.77 3.03 11.54
C ILE A 204 -7.27 3.26 11.74
N ASN A 205 -7.81 2.83 12.88
CA ASN A 205 -9.22 2.97 13.27
C ASN A 205 -9.54 4.36 13.90
N ARG A 206 -8.66 5.36 13.74
CA ARG A 206 -8.93 6.69 14.28
C ARG A 206 -10.16 7.30 13.61
N ASP A 207 -11.09 7.83 14.41
CA ASP A 207 -12.27 8.58 13.95
C ASP A 207 -13.26 7.83 13.04
N PHE A 208 -13.25 6.50 13.03
CA PHE A 208 -14.36 5.71 12.48
C PHE A 208 -15.49 5.56 13.50
N ASP A 209 -16.75 5.65 13.07
CA ASP A 209 -17.93 5.30 13.87
C ASP A 209 -18.10 3.78 14.00
N SER A 210 -17.75 3.03 12.96
CA SER A 210 -17.67 1.57 13.01
C SER A 210 -16.45 1.04 12.27
N TYR A 211 -15.74 0.09 12.86
CA TYR A 211 -14.56 -0.52 12.25
C TYR A 211 -14.46 -1.97 12.68
N GLU A 212 -14.41 -2.88 11.70
CA GLU A 212 -14.40 -4.30 11.97
C GLU A 212 -13.46 -5.05 11.03
N LEU A 213 -12.70 -5.97 11.62
CA LEU A 213 -11.95 -6.99 10.89
C LEU A 213 -12.89 -8.17 10.66
N MET A 214 -13.11 -8.51 9.39
CA MET A 214 -14.07 -9.54 9.00
C MET A 214 -13.62 -10.93 9.47
N PRO A 215 -14.55 -11.83 9.86
CA PRO A 215 -14.21 -13.19 10.30
C PRO A 215 -13.52 -14.02 9.21
N CYS A 216 -13.89 -13.79 7.95
CA CYS A 216 -13.30 -14.40 6.77
C CYS A 216 -12.54 -13.34 5.98
N HIS A 217 -11.29 -13.64 5.59
CA HIS A 217 -10.42 -12.67 4.92
C HIS A 217 -10.73 -12.48 3.43
N ASN A 218 -11.56 -13.35 2.85
CA ASN A 218 -11.81 -13.41 1.42
C ASN A 218 -13.30 -13.60 1.11
N ASP A 219 -14.15 -12.81 1.77
CA ASP A 219 -15.61 -12.82 1.58
C ASP A 219 -16.18 -11.40 1.57
N MET A 220 -15.95 -10.68 0.46
CA MET A 220 -16.54 -9.38 0.18
C MET A 220 -18.08 -9.46 0.16
N ALA A 221 -18.67 -10.59 -0.23
CA ALA A 221 -20.12 -10.72 -0.28
C ALA A 221 -20.73 -10.57 1.11
N ALA A 222 -20.12 -11.13 2.16
CA ALA A 222 -20.54 -10.95 3.55
C ALA A 222 -20.35 -9.50 4.06
N ILE A 223 -19.38 -8.75 3.51
CA ILE A 223 -19.22 -7.32 3.82
C ILE A 223 -20.44 -6.51 3.32
N LEU A 224 -20.99 -6.85 2.15
CA LEU A 224 -22.12 -6.12 1.57
C LEU A 224 -23.36 -6.10 2.46
N ASP A 225 -23.56 -7.15 3.26
CA ASP A 225 -24.71 -7.26 4.16
C ASP A 225 -24.57 -6.38 5.43
N GLN A 226 -23.39 -5.82 5.66
CA GLN A 226 -23.13 -4.87 6.75
C GLN A 226 -23.21 -3.41 6.32
N LEU A 227 -23.39 -3.14 5.02
CA LEU A 227 -23.49 -1.78 4.52
C LEU A 227 -24.83 -1.17 4.95
N SER A 228 -24.73 0.02 5.52
CA SER A 228 -25.88 0.85 5.89
C SER A 228 -25.62 2.29 5.49
N PHE A 229 -26.65 2.93 4.96
CA PHE A 229 -26.64 4.32 4.55
C PHE A 229 -27.78 5.05 5.23
N ASP A 230 -27.50 6.23 5.74
CA ASP A 230 -28.44 7.08 6.46
C ASP A 230 -28.92 8.18 5.52
N GLU A 231 -30.21 8.53 5.58
CA GLU A 231 -30.79 9.58 4.72
C GLU A 231 -30.48 10.99 5.24
N GLU A 232 -30.21 11.15 6.54
CA GLU A 232 -29.91 12.44 7.17
C GLU A 232 -28.44 12.82 7.00
N ARG A 233 -27.53 11.83 6.94
CA ARG A 233 -26.07 12.05 6.88
C ARG A 233 -25.37 11.16 5.86
N PRO A 234 -24.45 11.72 5.04
CA PRO A 234 -23.65 10.92 4.12
C PRO A 234 -22.71 9.98 4.87
N SER A 235 -22.47 8.82 4.29
CA SER A 235 -21.55 7.81 4.81
C SER A 235 -20.26 7.76 4.00
N PHE A 236 -19.14 7.65 4.72
CA PHE A 236 -17.87 7.19 4.21
C PHE A 236 -17.67 5.72 4.54
N TRP A 237 -17.43 4.89 3.54
CA TRP A 237 -17.12 3.47 3.70
C TRP A 237 -15.75 3.13 3.11
N LEU A 238 -14.89 2.52 3.92
CA LEU A 238 -13.64 1.90 3.49
C LEU A 238 -13.80 0.37 3.53
N LEU A 239 -13.71 -0.28 2.37
CA LEU A 239 -13.82 -1.73 2.25
C LEU A 239 -12.47 -2.29 1.77
N ASN A 240 -11.77 -3.05 2.61
CA ASN A 240 -10.59 -3.83 2.21
C ASN A 240 -10.97 -5.31 2.14
N VAL A 241 -10.77 -5.91 0.98
CA VAL A 241 -11.21 -7.28 0.65
C VAL A 241 -10.02 -8.11 0.19
N GLY A 242 -9.98 -9.40 0.56
CA GLY A 242 -8.77 -10.21 0.45
C GLY A 242 -8.82 -11.34 -0.57
N GLU A 243 -9.84 -11.43 -1.42
CA GLU A 243 -9.94 -12.47 -2.44
C GLU A 243 -8.74 -12.46 -3.41
N THR A 244 -8.18 -11.29 -3.70
CA THR A 244 -7.00 -11.11 -4.57
C THR A 244 -5.68 -11.17 -3.83
N HIS A 245 -5.70 -11.29 -2.50
CA HIS A 245 -4.52 -11.53 -1.68
C HIS A 245 -4.28 -13.03 -1.54
N TYR A 246 -3.03 -13.45 -1.34
CA TYR A 246 -2.69 -14.85 -1.08
C TYR A 246 -3.62 -15.47 -0.02
N PRO A 247 -4.32 -16.59 -0.30
CA PRO A 247 -4.02 -17.59 -1.34
C PRO A 247 -4.80 -17.43 -2.67
N TYR A 248 -5.29 -16.23 -2.99
CA TYR A 248 -6.08 -15.94 -4.20
C TYR A 248 -7.33 -16.83 -4.28
N ALA A 249 -8.15 -16.73 -3.24
CA ALA A 249 -9.29 -17.60 -3.04
C ALA A 249 -10.54 -16.80 -2.74
N TYR A 250 -11.69 -17.36 -3.08
CA TYR A 250 -13.01 -16.80 -2.80
C TYR A 250 -13.91 -17.88 -2.18
N PRO A 251 -15.08 -17.53 -1.62
CA PRO A 251 -15.92 -18.47 -0.90
C PRO A 251 -16.28 -19.71 -1.74
N GLY A 252 -16.08 -20.89 -1.16
CA GLY A 252 -16.30 -22.18 -1.83
C GLY A 252 -15.11 -22.71 -2.64
N GLN A 253 -14.00 -21.98 -2.74
CA GLN A 253 -12.78 -22.48 -3.37
C GLN A 253 -11.85 -23.09 -2.32
N ASP A 254 -11.38 -24.30 -2.58
CA ASP A 254 -10.33 -24.92 -1.76
C ASP A 254 -8.96 -24.30 -2.08
N SER A 255 -8.21 -24.01 -1.03
CA SER A 255 -6.84 -23.49 -1.07
C SER A 255 -5.92 -24.24 -0.11
N SER A 256 -6.38 -25.37 0.47
CA SER A 256 -5.62 -26.16 1.43
C SER A 256 -4.40 -26.85 0.81
N ASP A 257 -4.46 -27.15 -0.48
CA ASP A 257 -3.34 -27.69 -1.27
C ASP A 257 -2.29 -26.65 -1.64
N LEU A 258 -2.55 -25.35 -1.40
CA LEU A 258 -1.59 -24.30 -1.70
C LEU A 258 -0.52 -24.17 -0.59
N PRO A 259 0.73 -23.87 -0.95
CA PRO A 259 1.82 -23.76 0.02
C PRO A 259 1.53 -22.76 1.15
N HIS A 260 1.87 -23.07 2.39
CA HIS A 260 1.58 -22.12 3.48
C HIS A 260 2.62 -20.98 3.52
N ILE A 261 2.19 -19.75 3.20
CA ILE A 261 3.05 -18.55 3.28
C ILE A 261 2.68 -17.73 4.52
N SER A 262 3.65 -17.51 5.41
CA SER A 262 3.43 -16.71 6.61
C SER A 262 3.54 -15.22 6.31
N GLY A 263 2.43 -14.49 6.38
CA GLY A 263 2.43 -13.03 6.43
C GLY A 263 3.05 -12.48 7.73
N VAL A 264 3.15 -11.16 7.86
CA VAL A 264 3.80 -10.47 9.00
C VAL A 264 3.25 -10.92 10.36
N HIS A 265 1.93 -11.10 10.49
CA HIS A 265 1.32 -11.63 11.72
C HIS A 265 1.75 -13.07 12.01
N GLY A 266 1.89 -13.90 10.98
CA GLY A 266 2.41 -15.25 11.09
C GLY A 266 3.89 -15.25 11.49
N VAL A 267 4.69 -14.31 10.98
CA VAL A 267 6.09 -14.12 11.39
C VAL A 267 6.19 -13.75 12.86
N PHE A 268 5.37 -12.82 13.36
CA PHE A 268 5.40 -12.46 14.80
C PHE A 268 5.01 -13.62 15.71
N LYS A 269 3.96 -14.39 15.36
CA LYS A 269 3.59 -15.60 16.10
C LYS A 269 4.72 -16.64 16.08
N LYS A 270 5.30 -16.88 14.89
CA LYS A 270 6.41 -17.81 14.72
C LYS A 270 7.71 -17.28 15.32
N LEU A 271 7.90 -15.99 15.59
CA LEU A 271 9.12 -15.49 16.21
C LEU A 271 9.26 -16.00 17.66
N ASP A 272 8.13 -16.21 18.33
CA ASP A 272 8.08 -16.87 19.64
C ASP A 272 8.45 -18.36 19.54
N ASP A 273 8.12 -19.01 18.42
CA ASP A 273 8.38 -20.44 18.16
C ASP A 273 9.80 -20.70 17.58
N ILE A 274 10.29 -19.86 16.67
CA ILE A 274 11.62 -19.90 16.05
C ILE A 274 12.73 -19.65 17.08
N ARG A 275 12.41 -18.92 18.16
CA ARG A 275 13.31 -18.81 19.32
C ARG A 275 13.58 -20.17 19.98
N ARG A 276 12.76 -21.19 19.72
CA ARG A 276 12.89 -22.55 20.27
C ARG A 276 13.45 -23.57 19.27
N GLU A 277 13.22 -23.42 17.97
CA GLU A 277 13.62 -24.41 16.97
C GLU A 277 14.19 -23.72 15.70
N GLY A 278 15.42 -24.10 15.32
CA GLY A 278 16.15 -23.49 14.21
C GLY A 278 15.41 -23.59 12.88
N GLY A 279 15.15 -22.44 12.25
CA GLY A 279 14.21 -22.31 11.14
C GLY A 279 14.60 -23.01 9.84
N GLU A 280 13.61 -23.66 9.22
CA GLU A 280 13.66 -24.19 7.86
C GLU A 280 13.56 -23.07 6.81
N VAL A 281 14.25 -23.26 5.69
CA VAL A 281 14.22 -22.37 4.52
C VAL A 281 12.94 -22.67 3.73
N ALA A 282 12.12 -21.66 3.46
CA ALA A 282 10.88 -21.80 2.69
C ALA A 282 11.13 -22.45 1.31
N GLU A 283 10.23 -23.36 0.90
CA GLU A 283 10.24 -23.96 -0.44
C GLU A 283 10.12 -22.88 -1.51
N ARG A 284 10.97 -22.95 -2.53
CA ARG A 284 10.89 -22.09 -3.71
C ARG A 284 9.82 -22.64 -4.66
N PHE A 285 8.88 -21.79 -5.05
CA PHE A 285 7.93 -22.13 -6.11
C PHE A 285 8.65 -22.24 -7.46
N ASP A 286 8.27 -23.24 -8.25
CA ASP A 286 8.66 -23.29 -9.64
C ASP A 286 7.84 -22.32 -10.49
N GLU A 287 8.28 -22.08 -11.72
CA GLU A 287 7.66 -21.12 -12.64
C GLU A 287 6.20 -21.49 -12.97
N ALA A 288 5.90 -22.80 -13.05
CA ALA A 288 4.55 -23.29 -13.32
C ALA A 288 3.60 -22.99 -12.16
N THR A 289 4.05 -23.17 -10.92
CA THR A 289 3.29 -22.84 -9.71
C THR A 289 3.03 -21.34 -9.63
N LEU A 290 4.05 -20.52 -9.90
CA LEU A 290 3.93 -19.07 -9.89
C LEU A 290 2.94 -18.55 -10.94
N ALA A 291 2.99 -19.10 -12.16
CA ALA A 291 2.01 -18.79 -13.20
C ALA A 291 0.59 -19.21 -12.77
N ALA A 292 0.42 -20.40 -12.18
CA ALA A 292 -0.87 -20.86 -11.69
C ALA A 292 -1.42 -19.96 -10.57
N LEU A 293 -0.57 -19.45 -9.67
CA LEU A 293 -0.98 -18.49 -8.64
C LEU A 293 -1.46 -17.17 -9.25
N HIS A 294 -0.80 -16.67 -10.31
CA HIS A 294 -1.23 -15.47 -11.01
C HIS A 294 -2.60 -15.65 -11.68
N GLU A 295 -2.82 -16.80 -12.35
CA GLU A 295 -4.12 -17.16 -12.91
C GLU A 295 -5.21 -17.26 -11.83
N ARG A 296 -4.88 -17.72 -10.63
CA ARG A 296 -5.84 -17.70 -9.50
C ARG A 296 -6.20 -16.27 -9.08
N GLN A 297 -5.27 -15.33 -9.06
CA GLN A 297 -5.59 -13.92 -8.77
C GLN A 297 -6.54 -13.34 -9.82
N ILE A 298 -6.35 -13.68 -11.10
CA ILE A 298 -7.25 -13.30 -12.19
C ILE A 298 -8.65 -13.88 -11.97
N ALA A 299 -8.76 -15.18 -11.69
CA ALA A 299 -10.05 -15.84 -11.40
C ALA A 299 -10.76 -15.26 -10.15
N ALA A 300 -10.01 -14.87 -9.13
CA ALA A 300 -10.56 -14.20 -7.95
C ALA A 300 -11.17 -12.83 -8.31
N LEU A 301 -10.55 -12.08 -9.22
CA LEU A 301 -11.12 -10.83 -9.72
C LEU A 301 -12.37 -11.07 -10.59
N GLU A 302 -12.40 -12.14 -11.39
CA GLU A 302 -13.61 -12.53 -12.15
C GLU A 302 -14.79 -12.85 -11.21
N TYR A 303 -14.53 -13.53 -10.09
CA TYR A 303 -15.53 -13.72 -9.05
C TYR A 303 -15.97 -12.39 -8.42
N LEU A 304 -15.01 -11.54 -8.06
CA LEU A 304 -15.29 -10.23 -7.48
C LEU A 304 -16.10 -9.32 -8.41
N ASP A 305 -16.00 -9.47 -9.74
CA ASP A 305 -16.81 -8.69 -10.69
C ASP A 305 -18.32 -8.86 -10.42
N GLY A 306 -18.77 -10.10 -10.12
CA GLY A 306 -20.16 -10.36 -9.74
C GLY A 306 -20.52 -9.81 -8.35
N VAL A 307 -19.56 -9.74 -7.43
CA VAL A 307 -19.77 -9.11 -6.10
C VAL A 307 -19.81 -7.58 -6.22
N LEU A 308 -19.00 -6.99 -7.09
CA LEU A 308 -19.00 -5.56 -7.40
C LEU A 308 -20.30 -5.13 -8.06
N GLU A 309 -20.88 -5.95 -8.95
CA GLU A 309 -22.22 -5.70 -9.49
C GLU A 309 -23.27 -5.64 -8.37
N ARG A 310 -23.21 -6.57 -7.40
CA ARG A 310 -24.10 -6.56 -6.22
C ARG A 310 -23.86 -5.36 -5.31
N LEU A 311 -22.62 -4.88 -5.18
CA LEU A 311 -22.30 -3.65 -4.47
C LEU A 311 -22.97 -2.46 -5.15
N LEU A 312 -22.79 -2.29 -6.45
CA LEU A 312 -23.38 -1.19 -7.21
C LEU A 312 -24.90 -1.14 -7.04
N ALA A 313 -25.58 -2.29 -7.05
CA ALA A 313 -27.02 -2.38 -6.83
C ALA A 313 -27.47 -2.04 -5.39
N ARG A 314 -26.58 -2.08 -4.41
CA ARG A 314 -26.86 -1.74 -3.00
C ARG A 314 -26.53 -0.29 -2.64
N LEU A 315 -25.62 0.34 -3.38
CA LEU A 315 -25.23 1.72 -3.10
C LEU A 315 -26.38 2.68 -3.45
N PRO A 316 -26.70 3.65 -2.58
CA PRO A 316 -27.71 4.65 -2.88
C PRO A 316 -27.24 5.55 -4.05
N PRO A 317 -28.16 6.21 -4.77
CA PRO A 317 -27.79 7.25 -5.72
C PRO A 317 -27.00 8.38 -5.02
N ASN A 318 -26.29 9.19 -5.79
CA ASN A 318 -25.40 10.23 -5.26
C ASN A 318 -24.27 9.66 -4.37
N THR A 319 -23.75 8.48 -4.75
CA THR A 319 -22.58 7.85 -4.14
C THR A 319 -21.39 7.96 -5.08
N TRP A 320 -20.27 8.50 -4.60
CA TRP A 320 -19.00 8.40 -5.30
C TRP A 320 -18.28 7.12 -4.87
N LEU A 321 -17.98 6.25 -5.83
CA LEU A 321 -17.29 4.98 -5.61
C LEU A 321 -15.89 5.04 -6.22
N ILE A 322 -14.91 4.58 -5.45
CA ILE A 322 -13.56 4.25 -5.90
C ILE A 322 -13.37 2.76 -5.75
N VAL A 323 -12.85 2.10 -6.78
CA VAL A 323 -12.33 0.73 -6.72
C VAL A 323 -10.87 0.75 -7.14
N THR A 324 -9.99 0.28 -6.26
CA THR A 324 -8.54 0.30 -6.48
C THR A 324 -7.88 -0.89 -5.81
N SER A 325 -6.58 -1.04 -6.00
CA SER A 325 -5.73 -1.84 -5.12
C SER A 325 -4.89 -0.95 -4.19
N ASP A 326 -4.46 -1.51 -3.06
CA ASP A 326 -3.50 -0.89 -2.15
C ASP A 326 -2.05 -1.07 -2.63
N HIS A 327 -1.73 -2.21 -3.23
CA HIS A 327 -0.48 -2.51 -3.94
C HIS A 327 -0.69 -3.70 -4.88
N GLY A 328 0.33 -4.08 -5.66
CA GLY A 328 0.33 -5.31 -6.44
C GLY A 328 1.04 -6.45 -5.73
N GLU A 329 1.45 -7.45 -6.51
CA GLU A 329 2.03 -8.71 -6.03
C GLU A 329 3.03 -9.22 -7.08
N LEU A 330 4.08 -9.92 -6.65
CA LEU A 330 5.03 -10.60 -7.54
C LEU A 330 4.73 -12.08 -7.61
N PHE A 331 4.82 -12.60 -8.83
CA PHE A 331 4.58 -13.98 -9.20
C PHE A 331 5.81 -14.55 -9.92
N GLY A 332 7.01 -14.27 -9.40
CA GLY A 332 8.27 -14.77 -9.93
C GLY A 332 9.15 -13.74 -10.62
N GLU A 333 8.66 -12.51 -10.85
CA GLU A 333 9.45 -11.45 -11.46
C GLU A 333 10.75 -11.22 -10.68
N GLU A 334 11.88 -11.26 -11.38
CA GLU A 334 13.23 -11.15 -10.81
C GLU A 334 13.54 -12.17 -9.69
N GLY A 335 12.79 -13.28 -9.64
CA GLY A 335 12.92 -14.31 -8.62
C GLY A 335 12.23 -13.98 -7.30
N TYR A 336 11.38 -12.94 -7.27
CA TYR A 336 10.56 -12.58 -6.11
C TYR A 336 9.17 -13.19 -6.17
N PHE A 337 8.61 -13.47 -5.01
CA PHE A 337 7.19 -13.78 -4.84
C PHE A 337 6.63 -12.95 -3.69
N GLY A 338 5.41 -12.46 -3.84
CA GLY A 338 4.72 -11.65 -2.83
C GLY A 338 4.94 -10.14 -3.00
N HIS A 339 4.79 -9.41 -1.91
CA HIS A 339 4.93 -7.94 -1.86
C HIS A 339 5.82 -7.53 -0.67
N GLY A 340 5.74 -6.27 -0.22
CA GLY A 340 6.45 -5.64 0.92
C GLY A 340 7.46 -6.51 1.71
N PRO A 341 8.76 -6.15 1.77
CA PRO A 341 9.36 -4.83 1.59
C PRO A 341 9.88 -4.55 0.17
N ILE A 342 9.35 -5.26 -0.83
CA ILE A 342 9.90 -5.26 -2.20
C ILE A 342 9.53 -3.95 -2.93
N ALA A 343 10.50 -3.35 -3.62
CA ALA A 343 10.29 -2.18 -4.47
C ALA A 343 10.40 -2.63 -5.94
N HIS A 344 9.27 -3.03 -6.51
CA HIS A 344 9.17 -3.47 -7.90
C HIS A 344 7.95 -2.84 -8.56
N GLU A 345 8.03 -2.54 -9.86
CA GLU A 345 6.95 -1.88 -10.60
C GLU A 345 5.62 -2.64 -10.46
N LYS A 346 5.63 -3.97 -10.59
CA LYS A 346 4.42 -4.80 -10.42
C LYS A 346 3.80 -4.79 -9.02
N VAL A 347 4.54 -4.38 -8.00
CA VAL A 347 3.99 -4.17 -6.65
C VAL A 347 3.43 -2.75 -6.50
N LEU A 348 3.90 -1.79 -7.29
CA LEU A 348 3.41 -0.40 -7.19
C LEU A 348 2.30 -0.12 -8.21
N GLU A 349 2.31 -0.75 -9.37
CA GLU A 349 1.32 -0.60 -10.44
C GLU A 349 -0.03 -1.22 -10.05
N VAL A 350 -1.03 -0.37 -9.83
CA VAL A 350 -2.36 -0.76 -9.34
C VAL A 350 -3.48 -0.27 -10.27
N PRO A 351 -4.59 -1.01 -10.38
CA PRO A 351 -5.79 -0.54 -11.07
C PRO A 351 -6.50 0.52 -10.23
N PHE A 352 -7.11 1.48 -10.91
CA PHE A 352 -7.94 2.50 -10.28
C PHE A 352 -9.12 2.84 -11.20
N VAL A 353 -10.34 2.74 -10.66
CA VAL A 353 -11.59 3.19 -11.30
C VAL A 353 -12.34 4.04 -10.28
N GLU A 354 -12.91 5.16 -10.71
CA GLU A 354 -13.81 5.94 -9.85
C GLU A 354 -14.95 6.58 -10.65
N GLY A 355 -16.05 6.86 -9.97
CA GLY A 355 -17.17 7.55 -10.59
C GLY A 355 -18.34 7.81 -9.64
N LEU A 356 -19.29 8.60 -10.13
CA LEU A 356 -20.54 8.91 -9.43
C LEU A 356 -21.65 7.96 -9.87
N LEU A 357 -22.26 7.26 -8.93
CA LEU A 357 -23.51 6.55 -9.13
C LEU A 357 -24.65 7.57 -9.17
N ARG A 358 -25.40 7.57 -10.27
CA ARG A 358 -26.47 8.53 -10.55
C ARG A 358 -27.84 8.01 -10.14
#